data_AF-A0A6I3SM52-F1
#
_entry.id   AF-A0A6I3SM52-F1
#
_cell.length_a   1.000
_cell.length_b   1.000
_cell.length_c   1.000
_cell.angle_alpha   90.00
_cell.angle_beta   90.00
_cell.angle_gamma   90.00
#
_symmetry.space_group_name_H-M   'P 1'
#
loop_
_entity.id
_entity.type
_entity.pdbx_description
1 polymer ?
#
loop_
_entity_poly.entity_id
_entity_poly.type
_entity_poly.pdbx_seq_one_letter_code
_entity_poly.pdbx_strand_id
1 'polypeptide(L)'
;MREFIREKMNCIYQDLNLELQLNGGNCCELKEVRFDGYNLPDYSLPMVQQLYLLRYFPAYLFEYYDIYKTLLNLNFINTKEINVLSIGAGCWLDYYGLHFALRDTGTRVKRLSYTPLDKIEWMYTDDLGNDCCYPEISDITNWSSLDWDRYNIIMFPKSIGEFSNETFGKLITAISNTEFCQTEICILCSYRATRVEYDVARLRAIVNTFINVHNYTSLDAVGNYYEFPDGEYYSDIHREAVYPKDIYDAVSELLCSCDTYRRNNYNSCEDDCKSLNRRPMKKTSYIKYDIIRLKWIPPIY
;
A
#
# COMPACT_ATOMS: atom_id res chain seq x y z
N MET A 1 5.55 9.48 -14.70
CA MET A 1 5.64 9.17 -13.26
C MET A 1 6.51 10.18 -12.51
N ARG A 2 7.66 10.62 -13.06
CA ARG A 2 8.60 11.54 -12.38
C ARG A 2 7.97 12.85 -11.88
N GLU A 3 7.33 13.61 -12.78
CA GLU A 3 6.73 14.90 -12.41
C GLU A 3 5.61 14.72 -11.38
N PHE A 4 4.76 13.70 -11.54
CA PHE A 4 3.74 13.35 -10.57
C PHE A 4 4.30 13.09 -9.16
N ILE A 5 5.38 12.30 -9.05
CA ILE A 5 6.07 12.08 -7.76
C ILE A 5 6.54 13.42 -7.17
N ARG A 6 7.18 14.25 -7.98
CA ARG A 6 7.72 15.54 -7.55
C ARG A 6 6.60 16.47 -7.06
N GLU A 7 5.53 16.63 -7.82
CA GLU A 7 4.40 17.50 -7.48
C GLU A 7 3.72 17.03 -6.19
N LYS A 8 3.35 15.76 -6.12
CA LYS A 8 2.72 15.16 -4.92
C LYS A 8 3.57 15.35 -3.67
N MET A 9 4.86 15.03 -3.75
CA MET A 9 5.74 15.13 -2.60
C MET A 9 5.97 16.58 -2.17
N ASN A 10 6.05 17.53 -3.12
CA ASN A 10 6.14 18.95 -2.78
C ASN A 10 4.90 19.42 -2.04
N CYS A 11 3.69 19.06 -2.50
CA CYS A 11 2.45 19.40 -1.80
C CYS A 11 2.45 18.84 -0.36
N ILE A 12 2.72 17.55 -0.20
CA ILE A 12 2.75 16.90 1.13
C ILE A 12 3.81 17.53 2.03
N TYR A 13 4.98 17.88 1.49
CA TYR A 13 6.05 18.51 2.25
C TYR A 13 5.70 19.94 2.68
N GLN A 14 5.02 20.70 1.83
CA GLN A 14 4.52 22.04 2.17
C GLN A 14 3.48 21.96 3.29
N ASP A 15 2.54 21.02 3.19
CA ASP A 15 1.53 20.80 4.24
C ASP A 15 2.18 20.43 5.57
N LEU A 16 3.15 19.50 5.58
CA LEU A 16 3.88 19.14 6.80
C LEU A 16 4.57 20.35 7.45
N ASN A 17 5.21 21.19 6.65
CA ASN A 17 5.86 22.40 7.15
C ASN A 17 4.85 23.39 7.75
N LEU A 18 3.68 23.53 7.13
CA LEU A 18 2.60 24.37 7.65
C LEU A 18 2.07 23.82 8.98
N GLU A 19 1.78 22.53 9.08
CA GLU A 19 1.33 21.89 10.31
C GLU A 19 2.36 22.02 11.45
N LEU A 20 3.65 21.83 11.13
CA LEU A 20 4.74 22.06 12.08
C LEU A 20 4.77 23.51 12.59
N GLN A 21 4.57 24.49 11.71
CA GLN A 21 4.51 25.90 12.12
C GLN A 21 3.30 26.18 13.01
N LEU A 22 2.14 25.64 12.67
CA LEU A 22 0.90 25.79 13.45
C LEU A 22 1.02 25.14 14.84
N ASN A 23 1.75 24.03 14.95
CA ASN A 23 2.03 23.34 16.22
C ASN A 23 3.30 23.87 16.95
N GLY A 24 3.71 25.11 16.67
CA GLY A 24 4.84 25.76 17.36
C GLY A 24 6.20 25.06 17.18
N GLY A 25 6.37 24.33 16.08
CA GLY A 25 7.58 23.58 15.73
C GLY A 25 7.75 22.26 16.51
N ASN A 26 6.68 21.72 17.10
CA ASN A 26 6.75 20.48 17.85
C ASN A 26 6.70 19.24 16.93
N CYS A 27 7.70 18.36 17.03
CA CYS A 27 7.78 17.11 16.25
C CYS A 27 7.51 15.85 17.08
N CYS A 28 7.04 15.93 18.32
CA CYS A 28 6.91 14.76 19.20
C CYS A 28 5.96 13.70 18.63
N GLU A 29 4.85 14.12 18.03
CA GLU A 29 3.87 13.22 17.39
C GLU A 29 4.48 12.39 16.25
N LEU A 30 5.48 12.95 15.55
CA LEU A 30 6.14 12.31 14.42
C LEU A 30 7.05 11.13 14.84
N LYS A 31 7.37 10.99 16.12
CA LYS A 31 8.19 9.88 16.64
C LYS A 31 7.48 8.54 16.48
N GLU A 32 6.15 8.56 16.51
CA GLU A 32 5.29 7.38 16.40
C GLU A 32 5.25 6.78 15.00
N VAL A 33 5.81 7.47 13.98
CA VAL A 33 5.96 6.94 12.62
C VAL A 33 7.09 5.91 12.58
N ARG A 34 6.86 4.76 13.21
CA ARG A 34 7.79 3.64 13.33
C ARG A 34 7.03 2.31 13.26
N PHE A 35 7.69 1.29 12.71
CA PHE A 35 7.10 0.00 12.34
C PHE A 35 7.79 -1.19 13.01
N ASP A 36 8.55 -0.93 14.06
CA ASP A 36 9.19 -1.93 14.90
C ASP A 36 8.25 -2.40 16.03
N GLY A 37 8.42 -3.65 16.47
CA GLY A 37 7.74 -4.15 17.68
C GLY A 37 6.20 -4.18 17.63
N TYR A 38 5.61 -4.37 16.45
CA TYR A 38 4.15 -4.27 16.20
C TYR A 38 3.56 -2.87 16.37
N ASN A 39 4.38 -1.81 16.43
CA ASN A 39 3.88 -0.45 16.45
C ASN A 39 3.19 -0.11 15.12
N LEU A 40 1.96 0.38 15.22
CA LEU A 40 1.20 0.93 14.10
C LEU A 40 0.99 2.42 14.38
N PRO A 41 1.51 3.32 13.52
CA PRO A 41 1.26 4.75 13.66
C PRO A 41 -0.24 5.06 13.66
N ASP A 42 -0.64 6.09 14.40
CA ASP A 42 -2.02 6.58 14.35
C ASP A 42 -2.22 7.41 13.07
N TYR A 43 -2.70 6.74 12.02
CA TYR A 43 -2.96 7.37 10.73
C TYR A 43 -4.17 8.32 10.75
N SER A 44 -4.92 8.46 11.85
CA SER A 44 -5.95 9.51 11.94
C SER A 44 -5.33 10.91 12.02
N LEU A 45 -4.03 11.00 12.32
CA LEU A 45 -3.33 12.25 12.51
C LEU A 45 -2.69 12.78 11.20
N PRO A 46 -2.96 14.05 10.81
CA PRO A 46 -2.43 14.65 9.59
C PRO A 46 -0.91 14.55 9.42
N MET A 47 -0.16 14.93 10.46
CA MET A 47 1.30 14.96 10.44
C MET A 47 1.91 13.55 10.32
N VAL A 48 1.25 12.54 10.90
CA VAL A 48 1.63 11.12 10.75
C VAL A 48 1.45 10.66 9.31
N GLN A 49 0.30 10.96 8.67
CA GLN A 49 0.07 10.63 7.25
C GLN A 49 1.12 11.29 6.34
N GLN A 50 1.39 12.59 6.56
CA GLN A 50 2.36 13.36 5.77
C GLN A 50 3.76 12.76 5.87
N LEU A 51 4.26 12.51 7.09
CA LEU A 51 5.60 11.94 7.26
C LEU A 51 5.69 10.51 6.73
N TYR A 52 4.62 9.72 6.88
CA TYR A 52 4.53 8.39 6.26
C TYR A 52 4.71 8.49 4.75
N LEU A 53 3.93 9.33 4.08
CA LEU A 53 4.02 9.50 2.63
C LEU A 53 5.38 10.01 2.20
N LEU A 54 5.93 11.02 2.88
CA LEU A 54 7.27 11.52 2.56
C LEU A 54 8.34 10.42 2.69
N ARG A 55 8.20 9.48 3.62
CA ARG A 55 9.16 8.39 3.76
C ARG A 55 9.02 7.28 2.72
N TYR A 56 7.80 6.96 2.29
CA TYR A 56 7.53 5.73 1.54
C TYR A 56 6.97 5.94 0.13
N PHE A 57 6.50 7.13 -0.23
CA PHE A 57 5.69 7.33 -1.44
C PHE A 57 6.34 6.83 -2.73
N PRO A 58 7.58 7.23 -3.09
CA PRO A 58 8.15 6.77 -4.36
C PRO A 58 8.46 5.27 -4.38
N ALA A 59 8.84 4.70 -3.23
CA ALA A 59 9.17 3.28 -3.11
C ALA A 59 7.92 2.41 -3.31
N TYR A 60 6.83 2.75 -2.61
CA TYR A 60 5.57 2.00 -2.68
C TYR A 60 4.87 2.21 -4.01
N LEU A 61 4.90 3.43 -4.58
CA LEU A 61 4.40 3.67 -5.93
C LEU A 61 5.11 2.79 -6.96
N PHE A 62 6.44 2.70 -6.89
CA PHE A 62 7.21 1.83 -7.78
C PHE A 62 6.86 0.36 -7.59
N GLU A 63 6.79 -0.12 -6.36
CA GLU A 63 6.41 -1.50 -6.06
C GLU A 63 5.03 -1.84 -6.61
N TYR A 64 4.00 -1.02 -6.34
CA TYR A 64 2.67 -1.30 -6.83
C TYR A 64 2.55 -1.18 -8.35
N TYR A 65 3.26 -0.22 -8.96
CA TYR A 65 3.41 -0.15 -10.41
C TYR A 65 3.94 -1.47 -10.98
N ASP A 66 5.00 -2.02 -10.39
CA ASP A 66 5.63 -3.25 -10.87
C ASP A 66 4.73 -4.48 -10.69
N ILE A 67 4.00 -4.55 -9.57
CA ILE A 67 2.97 -5.58 -9.33
C ILE A 67 1.90 -5.54 -10.43
N TYR A 68 1.29 -4.36 -10.68
CA TYR A 68 0.24 -4.25 -11.68
C TYR A 68 0.77 -4.46 -13.10
N LYS A 69 1.96 -3.96 -13.43
CA LYS A 69 2.60 -4.20 -14.73
C LYS A 69 2.83 -5.69 -14.95
N THR A 70 3.33 -6.40 -13.94
CA THR A 70 3.50 -7.85 -13.99
C THR A 70 2.17 -8.55 -14.20
N LEU A 71 1.13 -8.21 -13.42
CA LEU A 71 -0.22 -8.75 -13.57
C LEU A 71 -0.76 -8.57 -15.00
N LEU A 72 -0.66 -7.36 -15.55
CA LEU A 72 -1.16 -7.05 -16.89
C LEU A 72 -0.45 -7.86 -17.97
N ASN A 73 0.86 -8.13 -17.79
CA ASN A 73 1.64 -8.95 -18.72
C ASN A 73 1.35 -10.46 -18.61
N LEU A 74 0.82 -10.94 -17.48
CA LEU A 74 0.44 -12.35 -17.32
C LEU A 74 -0.72 -12.75 -18.23
N ASN A 75 -1.54 -11.79 -18.70
CA ASN A 75 -2.73 -12.04 -19.52
C ASN A 75 -3.67 -13.10 -18.92
N PHE A 76 -3.76 -13.17 -17.60
CA PHE A 76 -4.57 -14.16 -16.88
C PHE A 76 -6.01 -13.69 -16.66
N ILE A 77 -6.21 -12.42 -16.32
CA ILE A 77 -7.55 -11.82 -16.16
C ILE A 77 -8.00 -11.12 -17.45
N ASN A 78 -9.31 -10.91 -17.59
CA ASN A 78 -9.85 -10.08 -18.67
C ASN A 78 -9.47 -8.60 -18.48
N THR A 79 -8.36 -8.18 -19.09
CA THR A 79 -7.85 -6.80 -18.98
C THR A 79 -8.75 -5.72 -19.59
N LYS A 80 -9.82 -6.08 -20.31
CA LYS A 80 -10.84 -5.10 -20.75
C LYS A 80 -11.74 -4.63 -19.60
N GLU A 81 -11.83 -5.41 -18.53
CA GLU A 81 -12.67 -5.13 -17.37
C GLU A 81 -11.86 -5.37 -16.10
N ILE A 82 -11.39 -4.29 -15.50
CA ILE A 82 -10.54 -4.35 -14.31
C ILE A 82 -11.37 -3.87 -13.13
N ASN A 83 -11.62 -4.76 -12.17
CA ASN A 83 -12.37 -4.45 -10.96
C ASN A 83 -11.50 -4.82 -9.75
N VAL A 84 -10.93 -3.80 -9.11
CA VAL A 84 -10.01 -3.95 -7.99
C VAL A 84 -10.73 -3.68 -6.68
N LEU A 85 -10.57 -4.59 -5.71
CA LEU A 85 -10.79 -4.30 -4.31
C LEU A 85 -9.41 -4.16 -3.63
N SER A 86 -9.08 -2.98 -3.12
CA SER A 86 -7.85 -2.76 -2.36
C SER A 86 -8.17 -2.64 -0.88
N ILE A 87 -7.74 -3.60 -0.06
CA ILE A 87 -8.13 -3.71 1.36
C ILE A 87 -7.01 -3.18 2.25
N GLY A 88 -7.31 -2.19 3.08
CA GLY A 88 -6.32 -1.37 3.77
C GLY A 88 -5.57 -0.50 2.76
N ALA A 89 -6.32 0.15 1.86
CA ALA A 89 -5.79 0.89 0.72
C ALA A 89 -5.00 2.15 1.12
N GLY A 90 -5.18 2.62 2.35
CA GLY A 90 -4.55 3.84 2.84
C GLY A 90 -4.84 5.05 1.95
N CYS A 91 -3.76 5.64 1.44
CA CYS A 91 -3.72 6.78 0.53
C CYS A 91 -3.78 6.39 -0.96
N TRP A 92 -4.19 5.16 -1.26
CA TRP A 92 -4.46 4.63 -2.61
C TRP A 92 -3.22 4.68 -3.53
N LEU A 93 -2.03 4.50 -2.98
CA LEU A 93 -0.79 4.49 -3.78
C LEU A 93 -0.77 3.35 -4.80
N ASP A 94 -1.44 2.23 -4.50
CA ASP A 94 -1.57 1.12 -5.43
C ASP A 94 -2.46 1.48 -6.62
N TYR A 95 -3.45 2.36 -6.44
CA TYR A 95 -4.20 2.91 -7.56
C TYR A 95 -3.34 3.72 -8.53
N TYR A 96 -2.45 4.59 -8.00
CA TYR A 96 -1.46 5.28 -8.84
C TYR A 96 -0.54 4.28 -9.56
N GLY A 97 -0.14 3.21 -8.87
CA GLY A 97 0.61 2.11 -9.47
C GLY A 97 -0.13 1.49 -10.66
N LEU A 98 -1.41 1.16 -10.49
CA LEU A 98 -2.28 0.65 -11.55
C LEU A 98 -2.40 1.63 -12.72
N HIS A 99 -2.65 2.92 -12.43
CA HIS A 99 -2.77 3.96 -13.46
C HIS A 99 -1.51 4.02 -14.34
N PHE A 100 -0.32 4.10 -13.73
CA PHE A 100 0.92 4.14 -14.49
C PHE A 100 1.21 2.82 -15.22
N ALA A 101 0.88 1.67 -14.62
CA ALA A 101 1.05 0.38 -15.28
C ALA A 101 0.19 0.28 -16.54
N LEU A 102 -1.09 0.64 -16.46
CA LEU A 102 -2.01 0.67 -17.61
C LEU A 102 -1.52 1.58 -18.74
N ARG A 103 -1.07 2.79 -18.37
CA ARG A 103 -0.52 3.77 -19.30
C ARG A 103 0.70 3.21 -20.02
N ASP A 104 1.64 2.63 -19.29
CA ASP A 104 2.94 2.20 -19.82
C ASP A 104 2.85 0.89 -20.62
N THR A 105 1.95 -0.02 -20.25
CA THR A 105 1.71 -1.24 -21.05
C THR A 105 0.82 -0.97 -22.27
N GLY A 106 0.18 0.19 -22.34
CA GLY A 106 -0.79 0.52 -23.38
C GLY A 106 -2.07 -0.33 -23.30
N THR A 107 -2.36 -0.91 -22.13
CA THR A 107 -3.52 -1.77 -21.94
C THR A 107 -4.81 -0.97 -22.06
N ARG A 108 -5.65 -1.34 -23.04
CA ARG A 108 -6.94 -0.67 -23.26
C ARG A 108 -8.03 -1.29 -22.39
N VAL A 109 -8.36 -0.60 -21.31
CA VAL A 109 -9.44 -0.96 -20.40
C VAL A 109 -10.74 -0.33 -20.88
N LYS A 110 -11.82 -1.12 -20.99
CA LYS A 110 -13.16 -0.61 -21.31
C LYS A 110 -13.92 -0.17 -20.06
N ARG A 111 -13.75 -0.90 -18.97
CA ARG A 111 -14.32 -0.58 -17.66
C ARG A 111 -13.27 -0.79 -16.59
N LEU A 112 -12.98 0.27 -15.85
CA LEU A 112 -12.15 0.26 -14.66
C LEU A 112 -13.07 0.56 -13.48
N SER A 113 -12.97 -0.24 -12.43
CA SER A 113 -13.54 0.02 -11.12
C SER A 113 -12.45 -0.24 -10.08
N TYR A 114 -12.23 0.73 -9.20
CA TYR A 114 -11.27 0.62 -8.12
C TYR A 114 -11.97 0.98 -6.81
N THR A 115 -12.09 0.02 -5.91
CA THR A 115 -12.70 0.18 -4.59
C THR A 115 -11.59 0.16 -3.54
N PRO A 116 -11.11 1.33 -3.07
CA PRO A 116 -10.25 1.39 -1.91
C PRO A 116 -11.09 1.26 -0.64
N LEU A 117 -10.77 0.26 0.17
CA LEU A 117 -11.35 0.04 1.48
C LEU A 117 -10.33 0.36 2.57
N ASP A 118 -10.66 1.29 3.45
CA ASP A 118 -9.88 1.57 4.66
C ASP A 118 -10.79 2.08 5.77
N LYS A 119 -10.41 1.90 7.04
CA LYS A 119 -11.17 2.45 8.17
C LYS A 119 -10.81 3.91 8.46
N ILE A 120 -9.65 4.36 7.97
CA ILE A 120 -9.16 5.73 8.12
C ILE A 120 -9.49 6.51 6.85
N GLU A 121 -10.06 7.69 7.02
CA GLU A 121 -10.17 8.67 5.94
C GLU A 121 -8.80 9.34 5.74
N TRP A 122 -8.07 8.90 4.73
CA TRP A 122 -6.78 9.49 4.39
C TRP A 122 -6.97 10.84 3.71
N MET A 123 -6.16 11.84 4.10
CA MET A 123 -6.23 13.19 3.51
C MET A 123 -5.70 13.21 2.07
N TYR A 124 -4.75 12.33 1.77
CA TYR A 124 -4.09 12.24 0.48
C TYR A 124 -4.63 11.03 -0.28
N THR A 125 -5.58 11.27 -1.17
CA THR A 125 -6.21 10.26 -2.04
C THR A 125 -6.07 10.66 -3.52
N ASP A 126 -6.79 10.00 -4.42
CA ASP A 126 -6.72 10.20 -5.88
C ASP A 126 -7.01 11.65 -6.31
N ASP A 127 -6.12 12.23 -7.11
CA ASP A 127 -6.31 13.50 -7.83
C ASP A 127 -6.17 13.36 -9.36
N LEU A 128 -6.15 12.13 -9.88
CA LEU A 128 -6.06 11.87 -11.32
C LEU A 128 -7.36 12.24 -12.06
N GLY A 129 -8.43 12.55 -11.34
CA GLY A 129 -9.72 12.99 -11.91
C GLY A 129 -10.47 11.88 -12.65
N ASN A 130 -10.29 10.62 -12.24
CA ASN A 130 -10.94 9.48 -12.88
C ASN A 130 -12.23 9.10 -12.14
N ASP A 131 -13.34 8.99 -12.86
CA ASP A 131 -14.66 8.62 -12.31
C ASP A 131 -14.82 7.10 -12.04
N CYS A 132 -13.73 6.39 -11.77
CA CYS A 132 -13.71 4.93 -11.58
C CYS A 132 -13.35 4.48 -10.16
N CYS A 133 -13.16 5.43 -9.24
CA CYS A 133 -12.83 5.16 -7.84
C CYS A 133 -14.10 5.22 -6.99
N TYR A 134 -14.36 4.17 -6.20
CA TYR A 134 -15.51 4.05 -5.31
C TYR A 134 -15.04 3.79 -3.88
N PRO A 135 -14.67 4.84 -3.12
CA PRO A 135 -14.07 4.68 -1.80
C PRO A 135 -15.05 4.16 -0.77
N GLU A 136 -14.60 3.20 0.04
CA GLU A 136 -15.34 2.66 1.17
C GLU A 136 -14.57 2.97 2.45
N ILE A 137 -15.04 3.96 3.21
CA ILE A 137 -14.46 4.32 4.51
C ILE A 137 -15.21 3.54 5.59
N SER A 138 -14.72 2.33 5.88
CA SER A 138 -15.37 1.45 6.85
C SER A 138 -14.43 0.43 7.46
N ASP A 139 -14.78 -0.03 8.66
CA ASP A 139 -14.10 -1.17 9.28
C ASP A 139 -14.65 -2.49 8.71
N ILE A 140 -13.77 -3.31 8.11
CA ILE A 140 -14.10 -4.62 7.53
C ILE A 140 -14.75 -5.57 8.55
N THR A 141 -14.57 -5.35 9.85
CA THR A 141 -15.25 -6.16 10.88
C THR A 141 -16.77 -6.03 10.85
N ASN A 142 -17.31 -4.97 10.23
CA ASN A 142 -18.74 -4.75 10.05
C ASN A 142 -19.31 -5.48 8.81
N TRP A 143 -18.46 -6.08 7.97
CA TRP A 143 -18.87 -6.69 6.71
C TRP A 143 -19.22 -8.17 6.92
N SER A 144 -20.41 -8.59 6.47
CA SER A 144 -20.82 -10.00 6.46
C SER A 144 -20.33 -10.77 5.25
N SER A 145 -20.12 -10.05 4.13
CA SER A 145 -19.61 -10.52 2.84
C SER A 145 -18.85 -9.36 2.18
N LEU A 146 -18.07 -9.63 1.14
CA LEU A 146 -17.60 -8.57 0.26
C LEU A 146 -18.78 -8.11 -0.61
N ASP A 147 -19.14 -6.84 -0.51
CA ASP A 147 -20.38 -6.31 -1.08
C ASP A 147 -20.47 -6.33 -2.61
N TRP A 148 -19.38 -6.66 -3.31
CA TRP A 148 -19.33 -6.65 -4.77
C TRP A 148 -18.67 -7.92 -5.31
N ASP A 149 -19.47 -8.78 -5.95
CA ASP A 149 -19.07 -10.03 -6.61
C ASP A 149 -18.22 -9.86 -7.88
N ARG A 150 -17.97 -8.60 -8.28
CA ARG A 150 -17.35 -8.23 -9.57
C ARG A 150 -15.83 -8.14 -9.53
N TYR A 151 -15.22 -8.23 -8.35
CA TYR A 151 -13.77 -8.10 -8.21
C TYR A 151 -13.05 -9.26 -8.87
N ASN A 152 -12.19 -8.94 -9.83
CA ASN A 152 -11.24 -9.89 -10.42
C ASN A 152 -9.80 -9.65 -9.94
N ILE A 153 -9.59 -8.59 -9.15
CA ILE A 153 -8.34 -8.31 -8.47
C ILE A 153 -8.65 -7.95 -7.01
N ILE A 154 -7.97 -8.62 -6.08
CA ILE A 154 -7.97 -8.25 -4.66
C ILE A 154 -6.55 -7.87 -4.28
N MET A 155 -6.34 -6.65 -3.82
CA MET A 155 -5.04 -6.08 -3.47
C MET A 155 -4.91 -5.87 -1.96
N PHE A 156 -3.78 -6.32 -1.40
CA PHE A 156 -3.35 -6.01 -0.04
C PHE A 156 -2.06 -5.17 -0.10
N PRO A 157 -2.14 -3.83 -0.13
CA PRO A 157 -0.97 -2.96 -0.23
C PRO A 157 -0.25 -2.82 1.12
N LYS A 158 0.60 -3.81 1.47
CA LYS A 158 1.31 -3.86 2.77
C LYS A 158 0.41 -3.82 4.02
N SER A 159 -0.87 -4.13 3.84
CA SER A 159 -1.91 -4.02 4.85
C SER A 159 -2.20 -5.35 5.57
N ILE A 160 -2.02 -6.50 4.90
CA ILE A 160 -2.51 -7.79 5.39
C ILE A 160 -2.02 -8.15 6.79
N GLY A 161 -0.80 -7.76 7.15
CA GLY A 161 -0.21 -7.97 8.47
C GLY A 161 -0.58 -6.94 9.53
N GLU A 162 -1.21 -5.82 9.17
CA GLU A 162 -1.63 -4.78 10.12
C GLU A 162 -2.98 -5.08 10.77
N PHE A 163 -3.79 -5.95 10.17
CA PHE A 163 -5.06 -6.35 10.78
C PHE A 163 -4.81 -7.01 12.14
N SER A 164 -5.66 -6.75 13.12
CA SER A 164 -5.68 -7.59 14.33
C SER A 164 -6.07 -9.02 13.96
N ASN A 165 -5.81 -10.01 14.83
CA ASN A 165 -6.28 -11.38 14.57
C ASN A 165 -7.81 -11.46 14.46
N GLU A 166 -8.53 -10.65 15.24
CA GLU A 166 -9.97 -10.53 15.17
C GLU A 166 -10.42 -9.98 13.81
N THR A 167 -9.84 -8.84 13.40
CA THR A 167 -10.13 -8.21 12.10
C THR A 167 -9.84 -9.15 10.94
N PHE A 168 -8.73 -9.87 10.99
CA PHE A 168 -8.37 -10.86 9.98
C PHE A 168 -9.35 -12.04 9.95
N GLY A 169 -9.79 -12.53 11.10
CA GLY A 169 -10.82 -13.57 11.18
C GLY A 169 -12.16 -13.12 10.57
N LYS A 170 -12.55 -11.86 10.79
CA LYS A 170 -13.74 -11.26 10.16
C LYS A 170 -13.59 -11.14 8.64
N LEU A 171 -12.43 -10.73 8.15
CA LEU A 171 -12.13 -10.73 6.71
C LEU A 171 -12.27 -12.13 6.10
N ILE A 172 -11.72 -13.17 6.73
CA ILE A 172 -11.88 -14.56 6.26
C ILE A 172 -13.35 -14.98 6.23
N THR A 173 -14.13 -14.55 7.24
CA THR A 173 -15.57 -14.82 7.29
C THR A 173 -16.30 -14.13 6.15
N ALA A 174 -16.03 -12.84 5.92
CA ALA A 174 -16.61 -12.08 4.83
C ALA A 174 -16.28 -12.70 3.46
N ILE A 175 -15.01 -13.06 3.22
CA ILE A 175 -14.59 -13.77 2.00
C ILE A 175 -15.35 -15.09 1.87
N SER A 176 -15.46 -15.89 2.93
CA SER A 176 -16.16 -17.19 2.90
C SER A 176 -17.64 -17.05 2.54
N ASN A 177 -18.30 -15.97 2.98
CA ASN A 177 -19.71 -15.70 2.72
C ASN A 177 -19.96 -14.97 1.38
N THR A 178 -18.91 -14.58 0.66
CA THR A 178 -19.03 -13.86 -0.61
C THR A 178 -19.28 -14.85 -1.74
N GLU A 179 -20.32 -14.60 -2.54
CA GLU A 179 -20.49 -15.31 -3.81
C GLU A 179 -19.65 -14.63 -4.89
N PHE A 180 -18.58 -15.28 -5.33
CA PHE A 180 -17.72 -14.76 -6.39
C PHE A 180 -18.21 -15.21 -7.78
N CYS A 181 -18.43 -14.25 -8.69
CA CYS A 181 -18.90 -14.56 -10.05
C CYS A 181 -17.78 -14.63 -11.10
N GLN A 182 -16.55 -14.27 -10.74
CA GLN A 182 -15.43 -14.27 -11.69
C GLN A 182 -14.88 -15.69 -11.86
N THR A 183 -14.53 -16.09 -13.08
CA THR A 183 -13.84 -17.38 -13.28
C THR A 183 -12.35 -17.30 -12.97
N GLU A 184 -11.79 -16.10 -13.01
CA GLU A 184 -10.36 -15.82 -12.86
C GLU A 184 -10.22 -14.62 -11.92
N ILE A 185 -9.54 -14.82 -10.79
CA ILE A 185 -9.24 -13.80 -9.79
C ILE A 185 -7.74 -13.77 -9.55
N CYS A 186 -7.17 -12.57 -9.43
CA CYS A 186 -5.82 -12.39 -8.92
C CYS A 186 -5.85 -11.80 -7.52
N ILE A 187 -5.11 -12.41 -6.59
CA ILE A 187 -4.79 -11.81 -5.30
C ILE A 187 -3.38 -11.24 -5.38
N LEU A 188 -3.26 -9.94 -5.18
CA LEU A 188 -2.00 -9.20 -5.13
C LEU A 188 -1.69 -8.91 -3.67
N CYS A 189 -0.51 -9.28 -3.20
CA CYS A 189 -0.14 -9.07 -1.80
C CYS A 189 1.27 -8.52 -1.72
N SER A 190 1.41 -7.28 -1.27
CA SER A 190 2.70 -6.66 -0.98
C SER A 190 3.04 -6.83 0.50
N TYR A 191 4.26 -7.24 0.80
CA TYR A 191 4.70 -7.64 2.13
C TYR A 191 5.58 -6.61 2.81
N ARG A 192 5.59 -6.62 4.14
CA ARG A 192 6.66 -5.96 4.90
C ARG A 192 7.81 -6.93 5.13
N ALA A 193 9.00 -6.55 4.67
CA ALA A 193 10.20 -7.39 4.79
C ALA A 193 10.47 -7.88 6.23
N THR A 194 10.14 -7.08 7.25
CA THR A 194 10.36 -7.43 8.67
C THR A 194 9.38 -8.45 9.25
N ARG A 195 8.28 -8.76 8.54
CA ARG A 195 7.24 -9.71 9.01
C ARG A 195 6.68 -10.57 7.89
N VAL A 196 7.47 -10.81 6.84
CA VAL A 196 7.02 -11.48 5.60
C VAL A 196 6.37 -12.84 5.88
N GLU A 197 6.92 -13.62 6.81
CA GLU A 197 6.38 -14.94 7.18
C GLU A 197 4.96 -14.85 7.74
N TYR A 198 4.70 -13.83 8.55
CA TYR A 198 3.38 -13.56 9.12
C TYR A 198 2.38 -13.14 8.03
N ASP A 199 2.79 -12.22 7.15
CA ASP A 199 1.96 -11.75 6.06
C ASP A 199 1.64 -12.90 5.06
N VAL A 200 2.63 -13.74 4.74
CA VAL A 200 2.49 -14.93 3.89
C VAL A 200 1.53 -15.96 4.52
N ALA A 201 1.60 -16.17 5.83
CA ALA A 201 0.67 -17.07 6.53
C ALA A 201 -0.78 -16.60 6.40
N ARG A 202 -1.01 -15.28 6.49
CA ARG A 202 -2.33 -14.68 6.27
C ARG A 202 -2.79 -14.79 4.82
N LEU A 203 -1.92 -14.50 3.84
CA LEU A 203 -2.28 -14.71 2.44
C LEU A 203 -2.67 -16.16 2.17
N ARG A 204 -1.93 -17.12 2.75
CA ARG A 204 -2.23 -18.55 2.61
C ARG A 204 -3.61 -18.90 3.16
N ALA A 205 -4.01 -18.34 4.29
CA ALA A 205 -5.35 -18.53 4.82
C ALA A 205 -6.43 -18.02 3.85
N ILE A 206 -6.23 -16.84 3.25
CA ILE A 206 -7.16 -16.30 2.24
C ILE A 206 -7.24 -17.22 1.02
N VAL A 207 -6.10 -17.62 0.45
CA VAL A 207 -6.05 -18.51 -0.73
C VAL A 207 -6.72 -19.86 -0.43
N ASN A 208 -6.50 -20.42 0.76
CA ASN A 208 -7.15 -21.64 1.19
C ASN A 208 -8.67 -21.48 1.32
N THR A 209 -9.19 -20.31 1.71
CA THR A 209 -10.64 -20.03 1.69
C THR A 209 -11.19 -20.11 0.27
N PHE A 210 -10.53 -19.49 -0.71
CA PHE A 210 -10.94 -19.60 -2.12
C PHE A 210 -10.94 -21.04 -2.63
N ILE A 211 -9.94 -21.83 -2.26
CA ILE A 211 -9.84 -23.23 -2.69
C ILE A 211 -10.93 -24.09 -2.04
N ASN A 212 -11.08 -24.00 -0.72
CA ASN A 212 -11.89 -24.94 0.05
C ASN A 212 -13.38 -24.57 0.11
N VAL A 213 -13.71 -23.28 -0.02
CA VAL A 213 -15.10 -22.79 0.07
C VAL A 213 -15.67 -22.47 -1.30
N HIS A 214 -14.85 -21.90 -2.19
CA HIS A 214 -15.32 -21.32 -3.46
C HIS A 214 -14.97 -22.15 -4.70
N ASN A 215 -14.40 -23.35 -4.54
CA ASN A 215 -13.99 -24.25 -5.63
C ASN A 215 -13.01 -23.62 -6.64
N TYR A 216 -12.09 -22.77 -6.18
CA TYR A 216 -10.98 -22.31 -7.01
C TYR A 216 -9.79 -23.27 -6.91
N THR A 217 -8.93 -23.24 -7.90
CA THR A 217 -7.57 -23.76 -7.81
C THR A 217 -6.56 -22.62 -7.87
N SER A 218 -5.50 -22.72 -7.08
CA SER A 218 -4.37 -21.80 -7.17
C SER A 218 -3.38 -22.32 -8.20
N LEU A 219 -3.01 -21.46 -9.15
CA LEU A 219 -1.97 -21.75 -10.14
C LEU A 219 -0.56 -21.39 -9.66
N ASP A 220 -0.47 -20.75 -8.49
CA ASP A 220 0.76 -20.24 -7.92
C ASP A 220 0.92 -20.71 -6.46
N ALA A 221 2.16 -20.90 -6.02
CA ALA A 221 2.47 -21.29 -4.65
C ALA A 221 2.56 -20.07 -3.74
N VAL A 222 1.79 -20.05 -2.65
CA VAL A 222 1.81 -18.94 -1.69
C VAL A 222 3.13 -18.91 -0.91
N GLY A 223 3.81 -17.76 -0.93
CA GLY A 223 5.10 -17.57 -0.30
C GLY A 223 6.29 -17.78 -1.25
N ASN A 224 6.05 -18.10 -2.52
CA ASN A 224 7.07 -18.00 -3.57
C ASN A 224 7.10 -16.57 -4.15
N TYR A 225 7.27 -15.61 -3.24
CA TYR A 225 7.14 -14.20 -3.55
C TYR A 225 8.29 -13.68 -4.38
N TYR A 226 8.00 -12.69 -5.20
CA TYR A 226 9.02 -11.91 -5.86
C TYR A 226 9.75 -11.06 -4.83
N GLU A 227 11.08 -11.04 -4.91
CA GLU A 227 11.94 -10.13 -4.17
C GLU A 227 12.98 -9.53 -5.12
N PHE A 228 13.23 -8.24 -4.96
CA PHE A 228 14.31 -7.60 -5.71
C PHE A 228 15.68 -7.95 -5.09
N PRO A 229 16.74 -7.99 -5.91
CA PRO A 229 18.11 -8.16 -5.40
C PRO A 229 18.48 -7.11 -4.36
N ASP A 230 19.25 -7.53 -3.36
CA ASP A 230 19.75 -6.63 -2.34
C ASP A 230 20.69 -5.56 -2.91
N GLY A 231 20.57 -4.34 -2.39
CA GLY A 231 21.48 -3.23 -2.68
C GLY A 231 21.10 -2.36 -3.87
N GLU A 232 20.08 -2.72 -4.65
CA GLU A 232 19.58 -1.89 -5.74
C GLU A 232 18.67 -0.76 -5.25
N TYR A 233 18.65 0.35 -6.01
CA TYR A 233 17.70 1.45 -5.81
C TYR A 233 16.60 1.36 -6.86
N TYR A 234 15.35 1.66 -6.48
CA TYR A 234 14.25 1.62 -7.46
C TYR A 234 14.45 2.61 -8.62
N SER A 235 15.21 3.69 -8.38
CA SER A 235 15.56 4.68 -9.40
C SER A 235 16.52 4.14 -10.47
N ASP A 236 17.29 3.10 -10.14
CA ASP A 236 18.22 2.46 -11.08
C ASP A 236 17.47 1.53 -12.03
N ILE A 237 16.39 0.91 -11.55
CA ILE A 237 15.49 0.04 -12.31
C ILE A 237 14.49 0.89 -13.13
N HIS A 238 13.88 1.87 -12.49
CA HIS A 238 12.89 2.76 -13.09
C HIS A 238 13.33 4.22 -12.94
N ARG A 239 13.99 4.75 -13.98
CA ARG A 239 14.59 6.09 -13.98
C ARG A 239 13.60 7.24 -13.71
N GLU A 240 12.30 7.01 -13.83
CA GLU A 240 11.29 8.00 -13.45
C GLU A 240 10.90 7.99 -11.97
N ALA A 241 11.18 6.91 -11.23
CA ALA A 241 10.91 6.80 -9.81
C ALA A 241 12.04 7.51 -9.03
N VAL A 242 12.04 8.84 -9.07
CA VAL A 242 13.09 9.67 -8.46
C VAL A 242 12.53 10.38 -7.24
N TYR A 243 13.20 10.19 -6.10
CA TYR A 243 12.93 10.92 -4.89
C TYR A 243 13.52 12.35 -4.99
N PRO A 244 12.74 13.44 -4.78
CA PRO A 244 13.25 14.82 -4.80
C PRO A 244 14.32 15.07 -3.74
N LYS A 245 15.51 15.55 -4.15
CA LYS A 245 16.70 15.62 -3.28
C LYS A 245 16.50 16.57 -2.09
N ASP A 246 15.92 17.72 -2.33
CA ASP A 246 15.59 18.73 -1.33
C ASP A 246 14.69 18.17 -0.22
N ILE A 247 13.63 17.46 -0.59
CA ILE A 247 12.74 16.77 0.37
C ILE A 247 13.50 15.64 1.08
N TYR A 248 14.38 14.92 0.37
CA TYR A 248 15.13 13.81 0.96
C TYR A 248 16.04 14.30 2.08
N ASP A 249 16.79 15.37 1.82
CA ASP A 249 17.70 15.97 2.79
C ASP A 249 16.90 16.46 4.01
N ALA A 250 15.79 17.18 3.78
CA ALA A 250 14.94 17.71 4.83
C ALA A 250 14.32 16.62 5.73
N VAL A 251 13.76 15.55 5.15
CA VAL A 251 13.15 14.44 5.91
C VAL A 251 14.22 13.62 6.63
N SER A 252 15.41 13.47 6.06
CA SER A 252 16.53 12.76 6.70
C SER A 252 17.05 13.48 7.95
N GLU A 253 16.85 14.80 8.02
CA GLU A 253 17.25 15.67 9.13
C GLU A 253 16.04 16.29 9.85
N LEU A 254 14.89 15.60 9.85
CA LEU A 254 13.62 16.13 10.37
C LEU A 254 13.73 16.65 11.82
N LEU A 255 14.57 16.05 12.66
CA LEU A 255 14.81 16.50 14.02
C LEU A 255 15.34 17.95 14.07
N CYS A 256 16.11 18.39 13.08
CA CYS A 256 16.58 19.77 12.94
C CYS A 256 15.44 20.77 12.73
N SER A 257 14.26 20.30 12.30
CA SER A 257 13.05 21.11 12.15
C SER A 257 12.26 21.25 13.46
N CYS A 258 12.62 20.50 14.52
CA CYS A 258 11.97 20.58 15.83
C CYS A 258 12.47 21.79 16.63
N ASP A 259 11.56 22.68 17.01
CA ASP A 259 11.86 23.89 17.79
C ASP A 259 12.45 23.55 19.15
N THR A 260 11.93 22.54 19.83
CA THR A 260 12.43 22.10 21.14
C THR A 260 13.86 21.58 21.02
N TYR A 261 14.18 20.83 19.97
CA TYR A 261 15.53 20.35 19.70
C TYR A 261 16.52 21.49 19.46
N ARG A 262 16.11 22.48 18.64
CA ARG A 262 16.93 23.68 18.37
C ARG A 262 17.17 24.51 19.63
N ARG A 263 16.13 24.74 20.44
CA ARG A 263 16.22 25.48 21.72
C ARG A 263 17.05 24.73 22.77
N ASN A 264 17.12 23.40 22.69
CA ASN A 264 17.93 22.57 23.57
C ASN A 264 19.37 22.34 23.05
N ASN A 265 19.92 23.29 22.28
CA ASN A 265 21.27 23.22 21.71
C ASN A 265 21.53 21.93 20.91
N TYR A 266 20.56 21.49 20.10
CA TYR A 266 20.65 20.27 19.30
C TYR A 266 20.84 18.99 20.14
N ASN A 267 20.28 18.98 21.35
CA ASN A 267 20.16 17.78 22.17
C ASN A 267 18.73 17.28 22.18
N SER A 268 18.56 15.97 21.99
CA SER A 268 17.26 15.32 22.06
C SER A 268 16.63 15.51 23.44
N CYS A 269 15.32 15.76 23.47
CA CYS A 269 14.56 15.87 24.72
C CYS A 269 14.41 14.51 25.40
N GLU A 270 14.23 13.47 24.58
CA GLU A 270 14.09 12.06 24.95
C GLU A 270 14.91 11.21 23.97
N ASP A 271 15.34 10.02 24.39
CA ASP A 271 16.21 9.17 23.57
C ASP A 271 15.58 8.77 22.23
N ASP A 272 14.26 8.60 22.23
CA ASP A 272 13.48 8.20 21.07
C ASP A 272 13.31 9.31 20.02
N CYS A 273 13.62 10.58 20.33
CA CYS A 273 13.65 11.68 19.35
C CYS A 273 14.56 11.37 18.16
N LYS A 274 15.60 10.53 18.37
CA LYS A 274 16.53 10.11 17.31
C LYS A 274 15.82 9.31 16.19
N SER A 275 14.66 8.72 16.48
CA SER A 275 13.83 8.02 15.49
C SER A 275 13.23 8.93 14.41
N LEU A 276 13.24 10.26 14.62
CA LEU A 276 12.78 11.23 13.62
C LEU A 276 13.70 11.31 12.39
N ASN A 277 15.02 11.13 12.58
CA ASN A 277 16.01 11.18 11.50
C ASN A 277 16.13 9.87 10.72
N ARG A 278 14.99 9.30 10.32
CA ARG A 278 14.95 8.12 9.44
C ARG A 278 14.93 8.57 7.99
N ARG A 279 15.89 8.03 7.23
CA ARG A 279 15.98 8.28 5.79
C ARG A 279 14.77 7.72 5.05
N PRO A 280 14.25 8.44 4.04
CA PRO A 280 13.25 7.89 3.14
C PRO A 280 13.70 6.59 2.48
N MET A 281 12.73 5.73 2.16
CA MET A 281 12.98 4.45 1.52
C MET A 281 13.43 4.67 0.08
N LYS A 282 14.60 4.11 -0.26
CA LYS A 282 15.17 4.17 -1.62
C LYS A 282 15.58 2.82 -2.20
N LYS A 283 15.76 1.81 -1.35
CA LYS A 283 16.26 0.49 -1.74
C LYS A 283 15.12 -0.44 -2.10
N THR A 284 15.36 -1.31 -3.06
CA THR A 284 14.42 -2.35 -3.51
C THR A 284 14.39 -3.55 -2.58
N SER A 285 15.38 -3.71 -1.69
CA SER A 285 15.44 -4.80 -0.69
C SER A 285 14.22 -4.89 0.25
N TYR A 286 13.40 -3.85 0.31
CA TYR A 286 12.14 -3.82 1.09
C TYR A 286 10.91 -4.26 0.28
N ILE A 287 11.05 -4.43 -1.02
CA ILE A 287 9.98 -4.75 -1.96
C ILE A 287 9.90 -6.27 -2.08
N LYS A 288 8.78 -6.81 -1.62
CA LYS A 288 8.47 -8.24 -1.66
C LYS A 288 6.98 -8.38 -1.90
N TYR A 289 6.57 -9.18 -2.90
CA TYR A 289 5.15 -9.34 -3.19
C TYR A 289 4.81 -10.68 -3.85
N ASP A 290 3.57 -11.11 -3.69
CA ASP A 290 2.96 -12.24 -4.39
C ASP A 290 1.87 -11.77 -5.36
N ILE A 291 1.77 -12.47 -6.49
CA ILE A 291 0.64 -12.43 -7.42
C ILE A 291 0.10 -13.85 -7.52
N ILE A 292 -1.07 -14.10 -6.92
CA ILE A 292 -1.69 -15.42 -6.90
C ILE A 292 -2.84 -15.47 -7.89
N ARG A 293 -2.77 -16.35 -8.88
CA ARG A 293 -3.84 -16.59 -9.85
C ARG A 293 -4.73 -17.71 -9.36
N LEU A 294 -6.02 -17.39 -9.22
CA LEU A 294 -7.06 -18.31 -8.83
C LEU A 294 -8.01 -18.54 -10.00
N LYS A 295 -8.22 -19.81 -10.35
CA LYS A 295 -9.14 -20.21 -11.42
C LYS A 295 -10.29 -21.04 -10.86
N TRP A 296 -11.52 -20.62 -11.11
CA TRP A 296 -12.70 -21.34 -10.68
C TRP A 296 -12.83 -22.68 -11.42
N ILE A 297 -13.21 -23.72 -10.70
CA ILE A 297 -13.47 -25.05 -11.23
C ILE A 297 -14.98 -25.32 -11.15
N PRO A 298 -15.65 -25.58 -12.30
CA PRO A 298 -17.04 -25.97 -12.28
C PRO A 298 -17.24 -27.29 -11.53
N PRO A 299 -18.33 -27.44 -10.73
CA PRO A 299 -18.69 -28.72 -10.18
C PRO A 299 -18.91 -29.74 -11.31
N ILE A 300 -18.29 -30.92 -11.20
CA ILE A 300 -18.59 -32.05 -12.08
C ILE A 300 -19.87 -32.69 -11.55
N TYR A 301 -20.97 -32.51 -12.28
CA TYR A 301 -22.27 -33.16 -12.00
C TYR A 301 -22.35 -34.54 -12.65
#